data_AF-C9SGQ4-F1
#
_entry.id   AF-C9SGQ4-F1
#
_cell.length_a   1.000
_cell.length_b   1.000
_cell.length_c   1.000
_cell.angle_alpha   90.00
_cell.angle_beta   90.00
_cell.angle_gamma   90.00
#
_symmetry.space_group_name_H-M   'P 1'
#
loop_
_entity.id
_entity.type
_entity.pdbx_description
1 polymer ?
#
loop_
_entity_poly.entity_id
_entity_poly.type
_entity_poly.pdbx_seq_one_letter_code
_entity_poly.pdbx_strand_id
1 'polypeptide(L)'
;MIPLYIQRDVLFKAYENQVLVTPNLQETERLLVILHDPPQLVAQPDSHDNHLESHNAWIVDPVVEYIDWAVSQGFGVMDINVPASLPQEEDTDPFIPRSPEKIMQAQLQELVCYLWDNYIQLYENATEIFLMGVGNAYLGVKVLLMGRDCKPRITGVVNFVTGTLRPVKSDVDPDLSAWYKEHSQVYIASDHLCWKSEDLTRKVQKRRFGSVKRSPTNGLSKMMQLHAEDVHAWILQAIASNKPETTDDEKMS
;
A
#
# COMPACT_ATOMS: atom_id res chain seq x y z
N MET A 1 5.60 12.61 11.57
CA MET A 1 4.69 12.81 10.42
C MET A 1 3.62 13.81 10.81
N ILE A 2 2.96 14.46 9.85
CA ILE A 2 1.90 15.45 10.06
C ILE A 2 0.62 15.02 9.31
N PRO A 3 -0.59 15.31 9.82
CA PRO A 3 -1.82 15.02 9.09
C PRO A 3 -1.91 15.81 7.77
N LEU A 4 -2.30 15.13 6.70
CA LEU A 4 -2.61 15.75 5.42
C LEU A 4 -4.09 16.15 5.40
N TYR A 5 -4.37 17.41 5.08
CA TYR A 5 -5.73 17.92 5.06
C TYR A 5 -6.51 17.41 3.83
N ILE A 6 -7.75 16.92 4.02
CA ILE A 6 -8.61 16.44 2.93
C ILE A 6 -9.85 17.31 2.87
N GLN A 7 -9.90 18.25 1.92
CA GLN A 7 -11.02 19.20 1.79
C GLN A 7 -12.16 18.61 0.95
N ARG A 8 -12.89 17.63 1.51
CA ARG A 8 -14.14 17.09 0.94
C ARG A 8 -15.14 16.73 2.02
N ASP A 9 -16.34 17.30 1.98
CA ASP A 9 -17.32 17.24 3.08
C ASP A 9 -17.59 15.82 3.63
N VAL A 10 -17.70 14.81 2.75
CA VAL A 10 -17.99 13.42 3.16
C VAL A 10 -16.72 12.63 3.50
N LEU A 11 -15.63 12.81 2.75
CA LEU A 11 -14.36 12.11 2.99
C LEU A 11 -13.60 12.65 4.21
N PHE A 12 -13.75 13.93 4.53
CA PHE A 12 -13.04 14.61 5.60
C PHE A 12 -13.31 13.95 6.95
N LYS A 13 -14.58 13.72 7.31
CA LYS A 13 -14.93 13.06 8.59
C LYS A 13 -14.40 11.64 8.71
N ALA A 14 -14.35 10.92 7.59
CA ALA A 14 -13.97 9.52 7.52
C ALA A 14 -12.45 9.28 7.59
N TYR A 15 -11.68 10.22 7.02
CA TYR A 15 -10.24 10.10 6.86
C TYR A 15 -9.43 11.17 7.61
N GLU A 16 -10.07 11.90 8.52
CA GLU A 16 -9.36 12.80 9.44
C GLU A 16 -8.30 12.02 10.22
N ASN A 17 -7.06 12.49 10.18
CA ASN A 17 -5.88 11.83 10.77
C ASN A 17 -5.61 10.40 10.25
N GLN A 18 -6.21 9.99 9.13
CA GLN A 18 -5.94 8.71 8.48
C GLN A 18 -4.90 8.81 7.36
N VAL A 19 -4.56 10.03 6.94
CA VAL A 19 -3.47 10.28 5.98
C VAL A 19 -2.41 11.14 6.67
N LEU A 20 -1.24 10.55 6.88
CA LEU A 20 -0.09 11.19 7.49
C LEU A 20 1.01 11.34 6.44
N VAL A 21 1.75 12.43 6.49
CA VAL A 21 2.86 12.68 5.57
C VAL A 21 4.13 13.11 6.30
N THR A 22 5.29 12.85 5.70
CA THR A 22 6.54 13.51 6.14
C THR A 22 6.48 15.01 5.86
N PRO A 23 7.15 15.86 6.65
CA PRO A 23 7.30 17.28 6.34
C PRO A 23 7.91 17.49 4.94
N ASN A 24 7.53 18.59 4.29
CA ASN A 24 8.03 18.99 2.97
C ASN A 24 7.85 17.92 1.88
N LEU A 25 6.79 17.10 1.96
CA LEU A 25 6.49 16.03 1.00
C LEU A 25 6.52 16.51 -0.47
N GLN A 26 6.08 17.75 -0.72
CA GLN A 26 6.05 18.34 -2.06
C GLN A 26 7.43 18.56 -2.69
N GLU A 27 8.49 18.60 -1.88
CA GLU A 27 9.87 18.87 -2.33
C GLU A 27 10.65 17.58 -2.59
N THR A 28 10.11 16.42 -2.22
CA THR A 28 10.84 15.15 -2.25
C THR A 28 10.98 14.60 -3.66
N GLU A 29 12.18 14.11 -3.99
CA GLU A 29 12.46 13.43 -5.27
C GLU A 29 11.85 12.02 -5.31
N ARG A 30 11.88 11.34 -4.16
CA ARG A 30 11.41 9.97 -4.00
C ARG A 30 10.22 9.95 -3.07
N LEU A 31 9.13 9.33 -3.49
CA LEU A 31 7.88 9.27 -2.74
C LEU A 31 7.47 7.80 -2.54
N LEU A 32 7.26 7.42 -1.28
CA LEU A 32 6.63 6.15 -0.92
C LEU A 32 5.20 6.43 -0.43
N VAL A 33 4.21 5.93 -1.16
CA VAL A 33 2.80 6.00 -0.79
C VAL A 33 2.37 4.64 -0.24
N ILE A 34 2.07 4.57 1.05
CA ILE A 34 1.67 3.35 1.74
C ILE A 34 0.17 3.38 1.99
N LEU A 35 -0.54 2.35 1.54
CA LEU A 35 -1.94 2.10 1.85
C LEU A 35 -2.01 0.82 2.68
N HIS A 36 -2.42 0.93 3.94
CA HIS A 36 -2.42 -0.20 4.86
C HIS A 36 -3.74 -0.34 5.62
N ASP A 37 -4.06 -1.59 5.96
CA ASP A 37 -5.12 -1.88 6.93
C ASP A 37 -4.71 -1.33 8.32
N PRO A 38 -5.67 -1.11 9.26
CA PRO A 38 -5.33 -0.69 10.60
C PRO A 38 -4.40 -1.71 11.28
N PRO A 39 -3.45 -1.24 12.10
CA PRO A 39 -2.50 -2.14 12.74
C PRO A 39 -3.23 -3.09 13.68
N GLN A 40 -2.62 -4.26 13.91
CA GLN A 40 -3.25 -5.29 14.73
C GLN A 40 -3.06 -4.95 16.22
N LEU A 41 -4.16 -4.90 16.97
CA LEU A 41 -4.10 -4.97 18.43
C LEU A 41 -4.05 -6.44 18.83
N VAL A 42 -2.89 -6.88 19.32
CA VAL A 42 -2.72 -8.22 19.88
C VAL A 42 -2.79 -8.09 21.38
N ALA A 43 -3.63 -8.91 22.00
CA ALA A 43 -3.84 -8.83 23.42
C ALA A 43 -4.24 -10.18 24.01
N GLN A 44 -3.90 -10.40 25.27
CA GLN A 44 -4.34 -11.57 26.03
C GLN A 44 -5.44 -11.14 27.02
N PRO A 45 -6.72 -11.36 26.71
CA PRO A 45 -7.80 -11.10 27.65
C PRO A 45 -7.79 -12.13 28.79
N ASP A 46 -8.33 -11.75 29.95
CA ASP A 46 -8.61 -12.67 31.04
C ASP A 46 -9.52 -13.80 30.54
N SER A 47 -9.15 -15.05 30.81
CA SER A 47 -9.85 -16.22 30.30
C SER A 47 -11.21 -16.46 30.97
N HIS A 48 -11.48 -15.82 32.10
CA HIS A 48 -12.71 -15.98 32.85
C HIS A 48 -13.83 -15.05 32.34
N ASP A 49 -13.53 -13.77 32.14
CA ASP A 49 -14.53 -12.72 31.83
C ASP A 49 -14.24 -11.92 30.54
N ASN A 50 -13.13 -12.23 29.85
CA ASN A 50 -12.62 -11.50 28.70
C ASN A 50 -12.22 -10.04 28.99
N HIS A 51 -11.98 -9.68 30.26
CA HIS A 51 -11.46 -8.36 30.60
C HIS A 51 -10.08 -8.15 29.97
N LEU A 52 -9.85 -6.97 29.39
CA LEU A 52 -8.59 -6.63 28.75
C LEU A 52 -7.83 -5.57 29.53
N GLU A 53 -6.74 -5.98 30.14
CA GLU A 53 -5.79 -5.06 30.77
C GLU A 53 -4.81 -4.52 29.73
N SER A 54 -4.68 -3.20 29.62
CA SER A 54 -3.89 -2.56 28.56
C SER A 54 -2.41 -2.95 28.56
N HIS A 55 -1.84 -3.35 29.70
CA HIS A 55 -0.44 -3.81 29.78
C HIS A 55 -0.21 -5.19 29.15
N ASN A 56 -1.29 -5.95 28.92
CA ASN A 56 -1.30 -7.23 28.20
C ASN A 56 -1.73 -7.06 26.73
N ALA A 57 -1.77 -5.83 26.24
CA ALA A 57 -2.11 -5.49 24.87
C ALA A 57 -0.97 -4.70 24.22
N TRP A 58 -0.67 -5.00 22.96
CA TRP A 58 0.31 -4.27 22.17
C TRP A 58 -0.13 -4.13 20.72
N ILE A 59 0.28 -3.04 20.10
CA ILE A 59 0.02 -2.75 18.70
C ILE A 59 1.16 -3.37 17.89
N VAL A 60 0.80 -4.18 16.90
CA VAL A 60 1.74 -4.75 15.93
C VAL A 60 1.54 -4.01 14.61
N ASP A 61 2.48 -3.12 14.32
CA ASP A 61 2.50 -2.35 13.09
C ASP A 61 3.81 -2.58 12.31
N PRO A 62 3.80 -3.46 11.29
CA PRO A 62 4.97 -3.71 10.45
C PRO A 62 5.25 -2.56 9.47
N VAL A 63 4.33 -1.61 9.29
CA VAL A 63 4.51 -0.50 8.33
C VAL A 63 5.58 0.48 8.83
N VAL A 64 5.69 0.67 10.15
CA VAL A 64 6.66 1.59 10.78
C VAL A 64 8.09 1.31 10.32
N GLU A 65 8.47 0.04 10.17
CA GLU A 65 9.82 -0.34 9.70
C GLU A 65 10.09 0.16 8.27
N TYR A 66 9.09 0.12 7.39
CA TYR A 66 9.20 0.66 6.03
C TYR A 66 9.21 2.18 6.01
N ILE A 67 8.47 2.83 6.91
CA ILE A 67 8.50 4.30 7.05
C ILE A 67 9.90 4.74 7.49
N ASP A 68 10.45 4.14 8.56
CA ASP A 68 11.78 4.46 9.08
C ASP A 68 12.86 4.23 8.03
N TRP A 69 12.79 3.09 7.33
CA TRP A 69 13.69 2.81 6.21
C TRP A 69 13.57 3.85 5.10
N ALA A 70 12.36 4.17 4.64
CA ALA A 70 12.14 5.11 3.55
C ALA A 70 12.68 6.50 3.90
N VAL A 71 12.40 6.98 5.13
CA VAL A 71 12.94 8.25 5.65
C VAL A 71 14.47 8.21 5.70
N SER A 72 15.08 7.10 6.14
CA SER A 72 16.54 6.95 6.15
C SER A 72 17.18 7.01 4.75
N GLN A 73 16.43 6.64 3.71
CA GLN A 73 16.84 6.69 2.31
C GLN A 73 16.46 8.01 1.61
N GLY A 74 15.94 8.98 2.36
CA GLY A 74 15.56 10.31 1.85
C GLY A 74 14.23 10.35 1.10
N PHE A 75 13.35 9.37 1.30
CA PHE A 75 12.01 9.39 0.72
C PHE A 75 11.10 10.32 1.51
N GLY A 76 10.23 11.01 0.78
CA GLY A 76 8.95 11.45 1.30
C GLY A 76 8.02 10.26 1.51
N VAL A 77 7.28 10.25 2.61
CA VAL A 77 6.32 9.17 2.90
C VAL A 77 4.92 9.77 3.03
N MET A 78 3.97 9.16 2.32
CA MET A 78 2.54 9.34 2.52
C MET A 78 1.96 8.04 3.05
N ASP A 79 1.58 8.03 4.31
CA ASP A 79 1.02 6.90 5.03
C ASP A 79 -0.50 7.03 5.12
N ILE A 80 -1.22 6.07 4.56
CA ILE A 80 -2.68 6.07 4.43
C ILE A 80 -3.23 4.84 5.16
N ASN A 81 -3.78 5.08 6.34
CA ASN A 81 -4.54 4.08 7.08
C ASN A 81 -5.94 3.94 6.49
N VAL A 82 -6.36 2.72 6.18
CA VAL A 82 -7.66 2.41 5.57
C VAL A 82 -8.55 1.72 6.59
N PRO A 83 -9.52 2.43 7.20
CA PRO A 83 -10.42 1.81 8.17
C PRO A 83 -11.19 0.63 7.58
N ALA A 84 -11.37 -0.42 8.38
CA ALA A 84 -12.13 -1.60 7.97
C ALA A 84 -13.65 -1.32 7.84
N SER A 85 -14.10 -0.26 8.52
CA SER A 85 -15.43 0.34 8.44
C SER A 85 -15.32 1.81 8.82
N LEU A 86 -16.18 2.64 8.26
CA LEU A 86 -16.32 4.03 8.67
C LEU A 86 -17.42 4.15 9.71
N PRO A 87 -17.19 4.83 10.84
CA PRO A 87 -18.24 5.10 11.83
C PRO A 87 -19.37 5.89 11.16
N GLN A 88 -20.60 5.42 11.31
CA GLN A 88 -21.81 6.15 10.96
C GLN A 88 -22.39 6.81 12.20
N GLU A 89 -23.00 7.99 12.05
CA GLU A 89 -23.60 8.72 13.19
C GLU A 89 -24.71 7.92 13.89
N GLU A 90 -25.26 6.90 13.22
CA GLU A 90 -26.30 5.99 13.72
C GLU A 90 -25.72 4.71 14.36
N ASP A 91 -24.40 4.50 14.37
CA ASP A 91 -23.78 3.30 14.92
C ASP A 91 -23.89 3.30 16.46
N THR A 92 -24.88 2.58 16.98
CA THR A 92 -25.05 2.36 18.44
C THR A 92 -24.46 1.03 18.91
N ASP A 93 -24.08 0.15 17.98
CA ASP A 93 -23.59 -1.18 18.29
C ASP A 93 -22.11 -1.17 18.72
N PRO A 94 -21.74 -1.95 19.75
CA PRO A 94 -20.35 -2.04 20.21
C PRO A 94 -19.43 -2.77 19.21
N PHE A 95 -20.00 -3.53 18.27
CA PHE A 95 -19.27 -4.23 17.22
C PHE A 95 -19.70 -3.72 15.85
N ILE A 96 -18.78 -3.07 15.15
CA ILE A 96 -19.02 -2.58 13.79
C ILE A 96 -18.42 -3.60 12.80
N PRO A 97 -19.24 -4.27 11.97
CA PRO A 97 -18.73 -5.21 10.99
C PRO A 97 -17.93 -4.49 9.88
N ARG A 98 -17.05 -5.24 9.21
CA ARG A 98 -16.32 -4.72 8.05
C ARG A 98 -17.28 -4.27 6.96
N SER A 99 -16.97 -3.14 6.32
CA SER A 99 -17.75 -2.66 5.18
C SER A 99 -17.68 -3.67 4.01
N PRO A 100 -18.80 -3.86 3.29
CA PRO A 100 -18.79 -4.65 2.05
C PRO A 100 -17.73 -4.14 1.06
N GLU A 101 -17.04 -5.04 0.37
CA GLU A 101 -15.93 -4.68 -0.53
C GLU A 101 -16.32 -3.64 -1.59
N LYS A 102 -17.57 -3.66 -2.07
CA LYS A 102 -18.07 -2.66 -3.03
C LYS A 102 -18.09 -1.23 -2.46
N ILE A 103 -18.49 -1.08 -1.19
CA ILE A 103 -18.52 0.22 -0.51
C ILE A 103 -17.10 0.69 -0.24
N MET A 104 -16.26 -0.21 0.30
CA MET A 104 -14.84 0.06 0.54
C MET A 104 -14.13 0.45 -0.76
N GLN A 105 -14.43 -0.21 -1.88
CA GLN A 105 -13.87 0.14 -3.19
C GLN A 105 -14.23 1.55 -3.62
N ALA A 106 -15.50 1.95 -3.50
CA ALA A 106 -15.95 3.28 -3.89
C ALA A 106 -15.28 4.37 -3.03
N GLN A 107 -15.20 4.16 -1.72
CA GLN A 107 -14.57 5.08 -0.78
C GLN A 107 -13.06 5.20 -1.03
N LEU A 108 -12.37 4.07 -1.18
CA LEU A 108 -10.95 4.06 -1.51
C LEU A 108 -10.68 4.72 -2.86
N GLN A 109 -11.51 4.45 -3.86
CA GLN A 109 -11.37 5.09 -5.16
C GLN A 109 -11.49 6.61 -5.05
N GLU A 110 -12.45 7.11 -4.27
CA GLU A 110 -12.59 8.55 -4.06
C GLU A 110 -11.36 9.14 -3.35
N LEU A 111 -10.88 8.49 -2.28
CA LEU A 111 -9.72 8.93 -1.51
C LEU A 111 -8.44 8.96 -2.36
N VAL A 112 -8.08 7.84 -3.00
CA VAL A 112 -6.79 7.75 -3.71
C VAL A 112 -6.79 8.62 -4.97
N CYS A 113 -7.93 8.77 -5.64
CA CYS A 113 -8.05 9.72 -6.74
C CYS A 113 -7.90 11.16 -6.25
N TYR A 114 -8.50 11.49 -5.11
CA TYR A 114 -8.34 12.83 -4.52
C TYR A 114 -6.88 13.12 -4.16
N LEU A 115 -6.20 12.18 -3.48
CA LEU A 115 -4.79 12.31 -3.13
C LEU A 115 -3.91 12.42 -4.36
N TRP A 116 -4.22 11.67 -5.42
CA TRP A 116 -3.53 11.80 -6.69
C TRP A 116 -3.71 13.18 -7.31
N ASP A 117 -4.96 13.59 -7.54
CA ASP A 117 -5.29 14.80 -8.29
C ASP A 117 -4.87 16.09 -7.58
N ASN A 118 -4.93 16.12 -6.24
CA ASN A 118 -4.73 17.34 -5.45
C ASN A 118 -3.35 17.43 -4.78
N TYR A 119 -2.60 16.33 -4.75
CA TYR A 119 -1.28 16.29 -4.10
C TYR A 119 -0.24 15.63 -4.99
N ILE A 120 -0.31 14.32 -5.18
CA ILE A 120 0.78 13.54 -5.76
C ILE A 120 1.09 13.99 -7.20
N GLN A 121 0.07 14.24 -8.01
CA GLN A 121 0.24 14.71 -9.39
C GLN A 121 0.91 16.10 -9.46
N LEU A 122 0.77 16.93 -8.44
CA LEU A 122 1.31 18.29 -8.39
C LEU A 122 2.76 18.34 -7.90
N TYR A 123 3.28 17.26 -7.32
CA TYR A 123 4.65 17.20 -6.83
C TYR A 123 5.61 17.01 -8.01
N GLU A 124 6.00 18.09 -8.67
CA GLU A 124 6.85 18.07 -9.87
C GLU A 124 8.23 17.43 -9.61
N ASN A 125 8.77 17.58 -8.40
CA ASN A 125 10.06 17.01 -8.02
C ASN A 125 10.02 15.50 -7.83
N ALA A 126 8.84 14.91 -7.57
CA ALA A 126 8.71 13.48 -7.30
C ALA A 126 8.84 12.66 -8.60
N THR A 127 10.08 12.31 -8.95
CA THR A 127 10.43 11.52 -10.14
C THR A 127 10.29 10.03 -9.88
N GLU A 128 10.45 9.58 -8.64
CA GLU A 128 10.43 8.17 -8.27
C GLU A 128 9.30 7.89 -7.27
N ILE A 129 8.15 7.42 -7.76
CA ILE A 129 6.97 7.14 -6.93
C ILE A 129 6.77 5.64 -6.78
N PHE A 130 6.76 5.16 -5.54
CA PHE A 130 6.45 3.79 -5.19
C PHE A 130 5.11 3.70 -4.47
N LEU A 131 4.30 2.71 -4.85
CA LEU A 131 3.07 2.39 -4.15
C LEU A 131 3.27 1.12 -3.32
N MET A 132 2.84 1.15 -2.06
CA MET A 132 2.86 -0.02 -1.18
C MET A 132 1.45 -0.32 -0.69
N GLY A 133 0.91 -1.49 -1.00
CA GLY A 133 -0.40 -1.94 -0.52
C GLY A 133 -0.26 -3.07 0.51
N VAL A 134 -0.82 -2.88 1.70
CA VAL A 134 -0.66 -3.79 2.84
C VAL A 134 -2.04 -4.28 3.31
N GLY A 135 -2.25 -5.60 3.29
CA GLY A 135 -3.50 -6.21 3.76
C GLY A 135 -4.62 -6.14 2.72
N ASN A 136 -5.81 -5.65 3.08
CA ASN A 136 -6.91 -5.39 2.17
C ASN A 136 -6.81 -4.02 1.48
N ALA A 137 -6.12 -3.07 2.10
CA ALA A 137 -5.89 -1.72 1.60
C ALA A 137 -5.20 -1.66 0.24
N TYR A 138 -4.52 -2.74 -0.20
CA TYR A 138 -3.99 -2.80 -1.58
C TYR A 138 -5.09 -2.71 -2.66
N LEU A 139 -6.38 -2.83 -2.30
CA LEU A 139 -7.49 -2.44 -3.17
C LEU A 139 -7.34 -0.99 -3.65
N GLY A 140 -6.85 -0.08 -2.79
CA GLY A 140 -6.57 1.31 -3.10
C GLY A 140 -5.55 1.46 -4.24
N VAL A 141 -4.47 0.67 -4.22
CA VAL A 141 -3.49 0.62 -5.31
C VAL A 141 -4.16 0.22 -6.63
N LYS A 142 -4.98 -0.83 -6.63
CA LYS A 142 -5.72 -1.27 -7.82
C LYS A 142 -6.61 -0.14 -8.36
N VAL A 143 -7.43 0.49 -7.52
CA VAL A 143 -8.38 1.50 -8.00
C VAL A 143 -7.70 2.79 -8.43
N LEU A 144 -6.54 3.13 -7.86
CA LEU A 144 -5.71 4.23 -8.35
C LEU A 144 -5.20 3.94 -9.77
N LEU A 145 -4.53 2.80 -9.96
CA LEU A 145 -3.97 2.37 -11.26
C LEU A 145 -5.04 2.25 -12.36
N MET A 146 -6.28 1.94 -11.99
CA MET A 146 -7.41 1.87 -12.93
C MET A 146 -8.12 3.21 -13.12
N GLY A 147 -8.04 4.11 -12.14
CA GLY A 147 -8.83 5.34 -12.08
C GLY A 147 -8.10 6.57 -12.64
N ARG A 148 -6.78 6.55 -12.72
CA ARG A 148 -5.94 7.67 -13.19
C ARG A 148 -4.81 7.18 -14.09
N ASP A 149 -4.38 8.04 -14.99
CA ASP A 149 -3.16 7.82 -15.79
C ASP A 149 -1.91 8.13 -14.96
N CYS A 150 -1.71 7.37 -13.90
CA CYS A 150 -0.57 7.51 -13.00
C CYS A 150 0.63 6.65 -13.43
N LYS A 151 0.39 5.64 -14.27
CA LYS A 151 1.37 4.66 -14.74
C LYS A 151 2.72 5.27 -15.14
N PRO A 152 2.80 6.36 -15.92
CA PRO A 152 4.08 6.94 -16.33
C PRO A 152 4.93 7.51 -15.18
N ARG A 153 4.32 7.80 -14.04
CA ARG A 153 4.98 8.39 -12.86
C ARG A 153 5.26 7.39 -11.75
N ILE A 154 4.68 6.19 -11.82
CA ILE A 154 4.91 5.14 -10.82
C ILE A 154 6.12 4.31 -11.25
N THR A 155 7.15 4.26 -10.41
CA THR A 155 8.35 3.44 -10.63
C THR A 155 8.08 1.98 -10.28
N GLY A 156 7.34 1.74 -9.19
CA GLY A 156 7.13 0.38 -8.70
C GLY A 156 5.98 0.25 -7.73
N VAL A 157 5.48 -0.99 -7.63
CA VAL A 157 4.38 -1.34 -6.73
C VAL A 157 4.75 -2.57 -5.89
N VAL A 158 4.61 -2.47 -4.58
CA VAL A 158 4.81 -3.60 -3.65
C VAL A 158 3.50 -3.89 -2.95
N ASN A 159 3.05 -5.15 -2.95
CA ASN A 159 1.83 -5.55 -2.26
C ASN A 159 2.08 -6.74 -1.34
N PHE A 160 1.52 -6.66 -0.13
CA PHE A 160 1.49 -7.71 0.87
C PHE A 160 0.05 -8.17 1.08
N VAL A 161 -0.28 -9.35 0.56
CA VAL A 161 -1.66 -9.82 0.44
C VAL A 161 -1.91 -11.06 1.31
N THR A 162 -2.90 -10.95 2.19
CA THR A 162 -3.44 -12.08 2.99
C THR A 162 -4.89 -12.42 2.62
N GLY A 163 -5.61 -11.49 1.98
CA GLY A 163 -7.00 -11.64 1.56
C GLY A 163 -7.16 -11.91 0.05
N THR A 164 -8.36 -11.65 -0.46
CA THR A 164 -8.72 -11.88 -1.87
C THR A 164 -7.76 -11.19 -2.84
N LEU A 165 -7.30 -11.95 -3.85
CA LEU A 165 -6.48 -11.42 -4.95
C LEU A 165 -7.32 -10.65 -5.96
N ARG A 166 -6.85 -9.45 -6.32
CA ARG A 166 -7.58 -8.46 -7.10
C ARG A 166 -6.81 -8.21 -8.39
N PRO A 167 -7.39 -8.57 -9.55
CA PRO A 167 -6.73 -8.33 -10.82
C PRO A 167 -6.71 -6.84 -11.16
N VAL A 168 -5.57 -6.35 -11.60
CA VAL A 168 -5.36 -5.02 -12.18
C VAL A 168 -5.44 -5.15 -13.70
N LYS A 169 -6.53 -4.64 -14.28
CA LYS A 169 -6.77 -4.58 -15.72
C LYS A 169 -7.60 -3.34 -16.03
N SER A 170 -7.41 -2.77 -17.20
CA SER A 170 -8.23 -1.66 -17.70
C SER A 170 -8.77 -2.03 -19.08
N ASP A 171 -10.00 -1.61 -19.36
CA ASP A 171 -10.57 -1.72 -20.71
C ASP A 171 -10.11 -0.56 -21.61
N VAL A 172 -9.53 0.50 -20.99
CA VAL A 172 -9.02 1.70 -21.67
C VAL A 172 -7.50 1.62 -21.89
N ASP A 173 -6.77 1.06 -20.93
CA ASP A 173 -5.32 0.81 -21.02
C ASP A 173 -5.05 -0.70 -21.14
N PRO A 174 -4.89 -1.24 -22.36
CA PRO A 174 -4.64 -2.67 -22.57
C PRO A 174 -3.28 -3.13 -22.03
N ASP A 175 -2.31 -2.21 -21.89
CA ASP A 175 -0.95 -2.51 -21.47
C ASP A 175 -0.81 -2.49 -19.94
N LEU A 176 -1.79 -1.97 -19.19
CA LEU A 176 -1.75 -1.85 -17.74
C LEU A 176 -1.40 -3.18 -17.05
N SER A 177 -2.01 -4.29 -17.47
CA SER A 177 -1.71 -5.59 -16.87
C SER A 177 -0.27 -6.06 -17.16
N ALA A 178 0.26 -5.76 -18.35
CA ALA A 178 1.63 -6.13 -18.70
C ALA A 178 2.64 -5.29 -17.92
N TRP A 179 2.45 -3.97 -17.92
CA TRP A 179 3.25 -3.04 -17.11
C TRP A 179 3.22 -3.43 -15.63
N TYR A 180 2.03 -3.73 -15.08
CA TYR A 180 1.89 -4.14 -13.69
C TYR A 180 2.64 -5.44 -13.39
N LYS A 181 2.75 -6.38 -14.33
CA LYS A 181 3.54 -7.60 -14.15
C LYS A 181 5.04 -7.31 -13.99
N GLU A 182 5.53 -6.31 -14.71
CA GLU A 182 6.95 -5.94 -14.76
C GLU A 182 7.37 -5.02 -13.61
N HIS A 183 6.45 -4.15 -13.17
CA HIS A 183 6.73 -3.09 -12.19
C HIS A 183 6.15 -3.39 -10.80
N SER A 184 5.74 -4.64 -10.51
CA SER A 184 5.21 -4.98 -9.19
C SER A 184 5.78 -6.24 -8.57
N GLN A 185 5.88 -6.23 -7.24
CA GLN A 185 6.14 -7.41 -6.40
C GLN A 185 4.91 -7.66 -5.53
N VAL A 186 4.29 -8.84 -5.64
CA VAL A 186 3.07 -9.18 -4.91
C VAL A 186 3.34 -10.40 -4.03
N TYR A 187 3.61 -10.15 -2.75
CA TYR A 187 3.86 -11.16 -1.75
C TYR A 187 2.55 -11.70 -1.19
N ILE A 188 2.39 -13.02 -1.18
CA ILE A 188 1.17 -13.70 -0.73
C ILE A 188 1.53 -14.73 0.33
N ALA A 189 0.76 -14.76 1.42
CA ALA A 189 0.92 -15.73 2.51
C ALA A 189 0.92 -17.20 2.03
N SER A 190 1.66 -18.07 2.73
CA SER A 190 1.83 -19.48 2.33
C SER A 190 0.54 -20.31 2.34
N ASP A 191 -0.43 -19.93 3.17
CA ASP A 191 -1.72 -20.61 3.38
C ASP A 191 -2.86 -20.07 2.51
N HIS A 192 -2.58 -19.08 1.67
CA HIS A 192 -3.59 -18.45 0.82
C HIS A 192 -4.26 -19.44 -0.14
N LEU A 193 -5.57 -19.26 -0.37
CA LEU A 193 -6.40 -20.17 -1.16
C LEU A 193 -5.91 -20.38 -2.60
N CYS A 194 -5.18 -19.41 -3.17
CA CYS A 194 -4.66 -19.54 -4.52
C CYS A 194 -3.63 -20.67 -4.69
N TRP A 195 -3.01 -21.12 -3.59
CA TRP A 195 -2.03 -22.20 -3.59
C TRP A 195 -2.65 -23.59 -3.44
N LYS A 196 -3.95 -23.67 -3.15
CA LYS A 196 -4.63 -24.95 -2.88
C LYS A 196 -4.91 -25.79 -4.13
N SER A 197 -4.90 -25.19 -5.32
CA SER A 197 -5.04 -25.92 -6.57
C SER A 197 -4.10 -25.41 -7.64
N GLU A 198 -3.70 -26.31 -8.52
CA GLU A 198 -2.83 -25.99 -9.66
C GLU A 198 -3.49 -24.97 -10.60
N ASP A 199 -4.80 -25.09 -10.81
CA ASP A 199 -5.56 -24.13 -11.61
C ASP A 199 -5.57 -22.72 -11.03
N LEU A 200 -5.73 -22.59 -9.70
CA LEU A 200 -5.67 -21.29 -9.04
C LEU A 200 -4.24 -20.74 -9.07
N THR A 201 -3.24 -21.60 -8.87
CA THR A 201 -1.82 -21.25 -8.93
C THR A 201 -1.46 -20.71 -10.31
N ARG A 202 -1.89 -21.37 -11.39
CA ARG A 202 -1.72 -20.89 -12.76
C ARG A 202 -2.48 -19.59 -13.03
N LYS A 203 -3.67 -19.42 -12.46
CA LYS A 203 -4.46 -18.18 -12.61
C LYS A 203 -3.77 -16.97 -12.01
N VAL A 204 -3.13 -17.11 -10.84
CA VAL A 204 -2.45 -15.99 -10.17
C VAL A 204 -1.14 -15.61 -10.83
N GLN A 205 -0.58 -16.44 -11.71
CA GLN A 205 0.61 -16.08 -12.49
C GLN A 205 0.32 -15.16 -13.69
N LYS A 206 -0.97 -14.96 -14.02
CA LYS A 206 -1.37 -14.05 -15.10
C LYS A 206 -0.93 -12.61 -14.83
N ARG A 207 -0.58 -11.88 -15.90
CA ARG A 207 -0.06 -10.49 -15.88
C ARG A 207 -0.82 -9.55 -14.94
N ARG A 208 -2.15 -9.59 -14.97
CA ARG A 208 -3.06 -8.79 -14.12
C ARG A 208 -2.90 -8.95 -12.60
N PHE A 209 -2.15 -9.93 -12.11
CA PHE A 209 -1.89 -10.11 -10.68
C PHE A 209 -0.50 -9.67 -10.25
N GLY A 210 0.31 -9.10 -11.15
CA GLY A 210 1.66 -8.64 -10.83
C GLY A 210 2.68 -9.77 -10.76
N SER A 211 3.90 -9.46 -10.32
CA SER A 211 4.91 -10.49 -10.06
C SER A 211 4.65 -11.16 -8.71
N VAL A 212 3.84 -12.21 -8.76
CA VAL A 212 3.41 -12.92 -7.56
C VAL A 212 4.55 -13.77 -6.98
N LYS A 213 4.88 -13.51 -5.71
CA LYS A 213 5.81 -14.26 -4.88
C LYS A 213 5.08 -14.93 -3.72
N ARG A 214 5.30 -16.24 -3.54
CA ARG A 214 4.77 -16.96 -2.38
C ARG A 214 5.70 -16.75 -1.19
N SER A 215 5.17 -16.21 -0.10
CA SER A 215 5.87 -16.15 1.19
C SER A 215 5.83 -17.51 1.87
N PRO A 216 6.91 -17.94 2.57
CA PRO A 216 6.88 -19.14 3.41
C PRO A 216 6.21 -18.91 4.77
N THR A 217 5.87 -17.65 5.11
CA THR A 217 5.22 -17.29 6.37
C THR A 217 3.72 -17.05 6.19
N ASN A 218 2.98 -17.31 7.26
CA ASN A 218 1.59 -16.90 7.42
C ASN A 218 1.53 -15.62 8.26
N GLY A 219 0.50 -14.82 8.01
CA GLY A 219 0.28 -13.55 8.73
C GLY A 219 1.01 -12.37 8.08
N LEU A 220 0.35 -11.22 8.09
CA LEU A 220 0.79 -10.02 7.39
C LEU A 220 2.12 -9.49 7.92
N SER A 221 2.23 -9.30 9.25
CA SER A 221 3.42 -8.70 9.87
C SER A 221 4.68 -9.55 9.68
N LYS A 222 4.56 -10.88 9.85
CA LYS A 222 5.69 -11.80 9.61
C LYS A 222 6.11 -11.84 8.14
N MET A 223 5.17 -11.71 7.21
CA MET A 223 5.47 -11.64 5.79
C MET A 223 6.21 -10.35 5.44
N MET A 224 5.76 -9.22 5.97
CA MET A 224 6.43 -7.93 5.79
C MET A 224 7.86 -7.95 6.34
N GLN A 225 8.05 -8.36 7.59
CA GLN A 225 9.38 -8.47 8.21
C GLN A 225 10.32 -9.39 7.42
N LEU A 226 9.83 -10.55 6.97
CA LEU A 226 10.65 -11.50 6.23
C LEU A 226 11.16 -10.94 4.89
N HIS A 227 10.31 -10.18 4.18
CA HIS A 227 10.62 -9.67 2.84
C HIS A 227 11.10 -8.21 2.85
N ALA A 228 11.37 -7.61 4.01
CA ALA A 228 11.79 -6.22 4.12
C ALA A 228 13.07 -5.94 3.32
N GLU A 229 14.13 -6.71 3.55
CA GLU A 229 15.41 -6.54 2.83
C GLU A 229 15.26 -6.73 1.31
N ASP A 230 14.53 -7.76 0.88
CA ASP A 230 14.25 -8.03 -0.53
C ASP A 230 13.50 -6.87 -1.20
N VAL A 231 12.52 -6.29 -0.50
CA VAL A 231 11.75 -5.15 -1.00
C VAL A 231 12.61 -3.90 -1.06
N HIS A 232 13.40 -3.62 -0.02
CA HIS A 232 14.32 -2.47 0.01
C HIS A 232 15.33 -2.55 -1.14
N ALA A 233 15.94 -3.71 -1.35
CA ALA A 233 16.88 -3.94 -2.44
C ALA A 233 16.20 -3.76 -3.81
N TRP A 234 14.99 -4.29 -3.98
CA TRP A 234 14.24 -4.15 -5.23
C TRP A 234 13.88 -2.69 -5.54
N ILE A 235 13.44 -1.91 -4.54
CA ILE A 235 13.14 -0.48 -4.71
C ILE A 235 14.40 0.31 -5.09
N LEU A 236 15.53 0.07 -4.40
CA LEU A 236 16.79 0.75 -4.69
C LEU A 236 17.34 0.38 -6.08
N GLN A 237 17.18 -0.87 -6.49
CA GLN A 237 17.56 -1.32 -7.83
C GLN A 237 16.73 -0.62 -8.91
N ALA A 238 15.41 -0.49 -8.71
CA ALA A 238 14.54 0.22 -9.65
C ALA A 238 14.95 1.69 -9.82
N ILE A 239 15.29 2.37 -8.71
CA ILE A 239 15.82 3.74 -8.75
C ILE A 239 17.16 3.79 -9.51
N ALA A 240 18.06 2.85 -9.27
CA ALA A 240 19.36 2.81 -9.94
C ALA A 240 19.22 2.59 -11.46
N SER A 241 18.25 1.79 -11.90
CA SER A 241 17.98 1.54 -13.32
C SER A 241 17.32 2.71 -14.04
N ASN A 242 16.62 3.60 -13.34
CA ASN A 242 15.99 4.79 -13.92
C ASN A 242 16.95 5.97 -14.11
N LYS A 243 18.11 5.96 -13.44
CA LYS A 243 19.10 7.01 -13.64
C LYS A 243 19.70 6.88 -15.06
N PRO A 244 19.67 7.93 -15.88
CA PRO A 244 20.41 7.92 -17.14
C PRO A 244 21.89 7.68 -16.83
N GLU A 245 22.55 6.81 -17.59
CA GLU A 245 24.00 6.64 -17.53
C GLU A 245 24.64 8.02 -17.64
N THR A 246 25.18 8.54 -16.54
CA THR A 246 26.06 9.70 -16.59
C THR A 246 27.27 9.24 -17.39
N THR A 247 27.34 9.65 -18.66
CA THR A 247 28.52 9.53 -19.48
C THR A 247 29.69 10.15 -18.73
N ASP A 248 30.60 9.31 -18.25
CA ASP A 248 31.94 9.67 -17.79
C ASP A 248 32.73 10.23 -18.99
N ASP A 249 32.39 11.45 -19.43
CA ASP A 249 33.13 12.22 -20.43
C ASP A 249 33.66 13.53 -19.80
N GLU A 250 34.28 13.43 -18.63
CA GLU A 250 35.17 14.48 -18.10
C GLU A 250 36.47 13.85 -17.56
N LYS A 251 37.21 13.18 -18.45
CA LYS A 251 38.66 12.95 -18.29
C LYS A 251 39.42 13.19 -19.60
N MET A 252 39.23 14.36 -20.21
CA MET A 252 40.24 14.96 -21.10
C MET A 252 40.13 16.48 -21.04
N SER A 253 40.86 17.10 -20.11
CA SER A 253 41.35 18.48 -20.18
C SER A 253 42.48 18.65 -19.16
#